data_AF-A0A519XWX4-F1
#
_entry.id   AF-A0A519XWX4-F1
#
_cell.length_a   1.000
_cell.length_b   1.000
_cell.length_c   1.000
_cell.angle_alpha   90.00
_cell.angle_beta   90.00
_cell.angle_gamma   90.00
#
_symmetry.space_group_name_H-M   'P 1'
#
loop_
_entity.id
_entity.type
_entity.pdbx_description
1 polymer ?
#
loop_
_entity_poly.entity_id
_entity_poly.type
_entity_poly.pdbx_seq_one_letter_code
_entity_poly.pdbx_strand_id
1 'polypeptide(L)'
;MKILITGGTGMIGQQLAELLLDGGHEVALLTRDPQKASHFRLFGWDPQAGTIDPAAVPYADCIVNLAGSSVAEGKWTPERKHEILRSRLDGLELLHRELSKPGHHVRTLLSASAIGIY
;
A
#
# COMPACT_ATOMS: atom_id res chain seq x y z
N MET A 1 16.53 -0.67 6.62
CA MET A 1 15.45 -1.65 6.38
C MET A 1 14.80 -1.34 5.05
N LYS A 2 14.26 -2.35 4.39
CA LYS A 2 13.48 -2.25 3.15
C LYS A 2 12.01 -2.09 3.48
N ILE A 3 11.44 -0.96 3.12
CA ILE A 3 10.07 -0.59 3.45
C ILE A 3 9.26 -0.51 2.17
N LEU A 4 8.15 -1.24 2.14
CA LEU A 4 7.22 -1.28 1.02
C LEU A 4 5.95 -0.51 1.40
N ILE A 5 5.57 0.47 0.59
CA ILE A 5 4.44 1.36 0.88
C ILE A 5 3.34 1.20 -0.17
N THR A 6 2.13 0.81 0.24
CA THR A 6 0.93 0.93 -0.61
C THR A 6 0.36 2.35 -0.49
N GLY A 7 -0.24 2.88 -1.56
CA GLY A 7 -0.72 4.27 -1.53
C GLY A 7 0.41 5.31 -1.44
N GLY A 8 1.65 4.91 -1.74
CA GLY A 8 2.85 5.73 -1.66
C GLY A 8 2.85 6.95 -2.58
N THR A 9 1.99 6.98 -3.59
CA THR A 9 1.84 8.13 -4.49
C THR A 9 0.87 9.20 -3.95
N GLY A 10 0.18 8.93 -2.84
CA GLY A 10 -0.72 9.88 -2.19
C GLY A 10 0.01 10.89 -1.29
N MET A 11 -0.71 11.90 -0.81
CA MET A 11 -0.15 13.01 -0.01
C MET A 11 0.67 12.53 1.20
N ILE A 12 0.12 11.62 2.01
CA ILE A 12 0.82 11.08 3.19
C ILE A 12 1.93 10.12 2.76
N GLY A 13 1.65 9.26 1.77
CA GLY A 13 2.59 8.25 1.31
C GLY A 13 3.89 8.83 0.75
N GLN A 14 3.80 9.92 -0.01
CA GLN A 14 4.98 10.60 -0.56
C GLN A 14 5.85 11.19 0.55
N GLN A 15 5.26 11.95 1.47
CA GLN A 15 6.02 12.55 2.58
C GLN A 15 6.64 11.49 3.49
N LEU A 16 5.91 10.41 3.79
CA LEU A 16 6.45 9.29 4.55
C LEU A 16 7.62 8.62 3.82
N ALA A 17 7.51 8.40 2.50
CA ALA A 17 8.56 7.79 1.70
C ALA A 17 9.86 8.61 1.73
N GLU A 18 9.76 9.94 1.58
CA GLU A 18 10.92 10.85 1.68
C GLU A 18 11.55 10.81 3.07
N LEU A 19 10.75 10.93 4.13
CA LEU A 19 11.25 10.90 5.52
C LEU A 19 11.96 9.57 5.86
N LEU A 20 11.45 8.45 5.35
CA LEU A 20 12.08 7.15 5.56
C LEU A 20 13.38 7.02 4.75
N LEU A 21 13.41 7.56 3.54
CA LEU A 21 14.63 7.58 2.71
C LEU A 21 15.72 8.43 3.37
N ASP A 22 15.38 9.63 3.84
CA ASP A 22 16.27 10.52 4.60
C ASP A 22 16.75 9.88 5.91
N GLY A 23 15.92 9.03 6.51
CA GLY A 23 16.26 8.20 7.67
C GLY A 23 17.20 7.03 7.36
N GLY A 24 17.67 6.86 6.12
CA GLY A 24 18.58 5.80 5.71
C GLY A 24 17.89 4.45 5.46
N HIS A 25 16.59 4.44 5.17
CA HIS A 25 15.87 3.24 4.76
C HIS A 25 15.79 3.13 3.23
N GLU A 26 15.64 1.90 2.74
CA GLU A 26 15.38 1.64 1.32
C GLU A 26 13.85 1.60 1.11
N VAL A 27 13.32 2.48 0.27
CA VAL A 27 11.87 2.61 0.07
C VAL A 27 11.44 2.14 -1.31
N ALA A 28 10.38 1.32 -1.37
CA ALA A 28 9.69 0.96 -2.61
C ALA A 28 8.18 1.19 -2.47
N LEU A 29 7.53 1.56 -3.59
CA LEU A 29 6.11 1.86 -3.61
C LEU A 29 5.35 0.81 -4.44
N LEU A 30 4.19 0.39 -3.94
CA LEU A 30 3.21 -0.38 -4.70
C LEU A 30 2.28 0.56 -5.44
N THR A 31 2.17 0.37 -6.75
CA THR A 31 1.42 1.25 -7.64
C THR A 31 0.74 0.46 -8.76
N ARG A 32 -0.40 0.98 -9.22
CA ARG A 32 -1.09 0.50 -10.43
C ARG A 32 -0.37 0.88 -11.73
N ASP A 33 0.56 1.83 -11.66
CA ASP A 33 1.37 2.30 -12.78
C ASP A 33 2.86 2.23 -12.42
N PRO A 34 3.49 1.04 -12.55
CA PRO A 34 4.90 0.84 -12.22
C PRO A 34 5.87 1.39 -13.27
N GLN A 35 5.37 1.80 -14.44
CA GLN A 35 6.20 2.39 -15.52
C GLN A 35 6.36 3.91 -15.38
N LYS A 36 5.61 4.53 -14.48
CA LYS A 36 5.71 5.96 -14.20
C LYS A 36 7.10 6.33 -13.68
N ALA A 37 7.66 7.41 -14.21
CA ALA A 37 8.91 7.96 -13.70
C ALA A 37 8.79 8.31 -12.20
N SER A 38 9.69 7.76 -11.39
CA SER A 38 9.76 8.01 -9.96
C SER A 38 11.20 7.90 -9.49
N HIS A 39 11.55 8.66 -8.45
CA HIS A 39 12.82 8.48 -7.73
C HIS A 39 12.81 7.20 -6.88
N PHE A 40 11.62 6.71 -6.49
CA PHE A 40 11.46 5.48 -5.74
C PHE A 40 11.42 4.25 -6.64
N ARG A 41 11.83 3.10 -6.11
CA ARG A 41 11.55 1.80 -6.73
C ARG A 41 10.04 1.58 -6.77
N LEU A 42 9.51 1.20 -7.92
CA LEU A 42 8.09 0.89 -8.09
C LEU A 42 7.90 -0.61 -8.31
N PHE A 43 6.89 -1.16 -7.65
CA PHE A 43 6.38 -2.50 -7.87
C PHE A 43 4.94 -2.43 -8.35
N GLY A 44 4.59 -3.28 -9.33
CA GLY A 44 3.24 -3.40 -9.85
C GLY A 44 2.28 -3.97 -8.81
N TRP A 45 1.08 -3.40 -8.72
CA TRP A 45 0.06 -3.81 -7.77
C TRP A 45 -1.32 -3.38 -8.24
N ASP A 46 -2.28 -4.31 -8.20
CA ASP A 46 -3.69 -4.05 -8.45
C ASP A 46 -4.55 -4.94 -7.51
N PRO A 47 -5.16 -4.36 -6.45
CA PRO A 47 -6.02 -5.09 -5.53
C PRO A 47 -7.27 -5.63 -6.19
N GLN A 48 -7.84 -4.88 -7.14
CA GLN A 48 -9.09 -5.26 -7.79
C GLN A 48 -8.87 -6.43 -8.74
N ALA A 49 -7.74 -6.45 -9.44
CA ALA A 49 -7.31 -7.61 -10.21
C ALA A 49 -6.66 -8.72 -9.35
N GLY A 50 -6.42 -8.46 -8.06
CA GLY A 50 -5.76 -9.40 -7.15
C GLY A 50 -4.30 -9.71 -7.53
N THR A 51 -3.61 -8.78 -8.21
CA THR A 51 -2.23 -8.96 -8.70
C THR A 51 -1.24 -8.08 -7.95
N ILE A 52 -0.04 -8.60 -7.79
CA ILE A 52 1.09 -7.96 -7.14
C ILE A 52 2.37 -8.49 -7.76
N ASP A 53 3.36 -7.62 -7.93
CA ASP A 53 4.69 -8.01 -8.38
C ASP A 53 5.26 -9.10 -7.44
N PRO A 54 5.64 -10.28 -7.96
CA PRO A 54 6.19 -11.37 -7.15
C PRO A 54 7.43 -10.99 -6.35
N ALA A 55 8.18 -9.96 -6.78
CA ALA A 55 9.37 -9.49 -6.07
C ALA A 55 9.05 -8.50 -4.94
N ALA A 56 7.83 -7.95 -4.87
CA ALA A 56 7.50 -6.88 -3.92
C ALA A 56 7.53 -7.32 -2.46
N VAL A 57 6.85 -8.43 -2.13
CA VAL A 57 6.78 -8.92 -0.73
C VAL A 57 8.12 -9.52 -0.28
N PRO A 58 8.83 -10.32 -1.10
CA PRO A 58 10.18 -10.78 -0.76
C PRO A 58 11.22 -9.66 -0.60
N TYR A 59 11.01 -8.48 -1.20
CA TYR A 59 11.88 -7.33 -1.02
C TYR A 59 11.80 -6.71 0.38
N ALA A 60 10.65 -6.79 1.04
CA ALA A 60 10.34 -5.95 2.19
C ALA A 60 10.67 -6.59 3.55
N ASP A 61 11.23 -5.79 4.46
CA ASP A 61 11.29 -6.07 5.90
C ASP A 61 9.98 -5.65 6.59
N CYS A 62 9.38 -4.55 6.11
CA CYS A 62 8.18 -3.92 6.66
C CYS A 62 7.27 -3.43 5.54
N ILE A 63 5.96 -3.57 5.72
CA ILE A 63 4.93 -3.06 4.81
C ILE A 63 4.12 -1.99 5.52
N VAL A 64 3.93 -0.84 4.86
CA VAL A 64 3.02 0.23 5.30
C VAL A 64 1.87 0.33 4.30
N ASN A 65 0.66 0.00 4.76
CA ASN A 65 -0.55 0.04 3.95
C ASN A 65 -1.27 1.39 4.14
N LEU A 66 -1.15 2.28 3.15
CA LEU A 66 -1.86 3.57 3.08
C LEU A 66 -2.88 3.62 1.93
N ALA A 67 -3.03 2.53 1.17
CA ALA A 67 -3.98 2.46 0.07
C ALA A 67 -5.43 2.55 0.57
N GLY A 68 -6.24 3.32 -0.15
CA GLY A 68 -7.67 3.44 0.07
C GLY A 68 -8.25 4.65 -0.66
N SER A 69 -9.53 4.58 -1.02
CA SER A 69 -10.25 5.72 -1.59
C SER A 69 -10.50 6.80 -0.53
N SER A 70 -10.48 8.06 -0.95
CA SER A 70 -10.78 9.21 -0.10
C SER A 70 -12.23 9.17 0.38
N VAL A 71 -12.42 9.29 1.70
CA VAL A 71 -13.75 9.36 2.32
C VAL A 71 -14.43 10.72 2.14
N ALA A 72 -13.63 11.76 1.87
CA ALA A 72 -14.09 13.14 1.69
C ALA A 72 -14.56 13.44 0.25
N GLU A 73 -14.34 12.50 -0.67
CA GLU A 73 -14.66 12.67 -2.08
C GLU A 73 -16.08 12.16 -2.40
N GLY A 74 -16.88 13.04 -3.01
CA GLY A 74 -18.20 12.70 -3.55
C GLY A 74 -19.30 12.56 -2.50
N LYS A 75 -20.51 12.26 -2.98
CA LYS A 75 -21.67 11.96 -2.12
C LYS A 75 -21.60 10.52 -1.62
N TRP A 76 -22.06 10.28 -0.40
CA TRP A 76 -22.09 8.95 0.23
C TRP A 76 -23.28 8.12 -0.28
N THR A 77 -23.25 7.73 -1.55
CA THR A 77 -24.19 6.75 -2.11
C THR A 77 -23.85 5.34 -1.63
N PRO A 78 -24.78 4.37 -1.71
CA PRO A 78 -24.50 2.98 -1.38
C PRO A 78 -23.27 2.42 -2.13
N GLU A 79 -23.15 2.75 -3.41
CA GLU A 79 -22.04 2.32 -4.28
C GLU A 79 -20.71 2.92 -3.81
N ARG A 80 -20.69 4.22 -3.49
CA ARG A 80 -19.48 4.89 -2.99
C ARG A 80 -19.06 4.36 -1.62
N LYS A 81 -20.01 4.07 -0.73
CA LYS A 81 -19.71 3.43 0.57
C LYS A 81 -19.08 2.04 0.36
N HIS A 82 -19.62 1.27 -0.58
CA HIS A 82 -19.07 -0.03 -0.93
C HIS A 82 -17.65 0.09 -1.48
N GLU A 83 -17.40 1.05 -2.39
CA GLU A 83 -16.07 1.32 -2.94
C GLU A 83 -15.06 1.74 -1.87
N ILE A 84 -15.44 2.65 -0.96
CA ILE A 84 -14.59 3.10 0.16
C ILE A 84 -14.17 1.90 1.02
N LEU A 85 -15.09 0.99 1.32
CA LEU A 85 -14.81 -0.21 2.09
C LEU A 85 -13.90 -1.18 1.32
N ARG A 86 -14.27 -1.52 0.08
CA ARG A 86 -13.52 -2.42 -0.80
C ARG A 86 -12.09 -1.96 -1.05
N SER A 87 -11.89 -0.67 -1.28
CA SER A 87 -10.55 -0.08 -1.47
C SER A 87 -9.58 -0.31 -0.31
N ARG A 88 -10.09 -0.64 0.88
CA ARG A 88 -9.29 -0.99 2.08
C ARG A 88 -9.19 -2.50 2.27
N LEU A 89 -10.29 -3.23 2.10
CA LEU A 89 -10.32 -4.68 2.31
C LEU A 89 -9.55 -5.43 1.24
N ASP A 90 -9.76 -5.12 -0.04
CA ASP A 90 -9.19 -5.89 -1.16
C ASP A 90 -7.65 -5.83 -1.14
N GLY A 91 -7.09 -4.67 -0.75
CA GLY A 91 -5.64 -4.52 -0.57
C GLY A 91 -5.11 -5.33 0.61
N LEU A 92 -5.79 -5.33 1.75
CA LEU A 92 -5.38 -6.12 2.90
C LEU A 92 -5.51 -7.63 2.64
N GLU A 93 -6.57 -8.07 1.96
CA GLU A 93 -6.75 -9.46 1.54
C GLU A 93 -5.62 -9.92 0.62
N LEU A 94 -5.22 -9.08 -0.34
CA LEU A 94 -4.08 -9.33 -1.22
C LEU A 94 -2.77 -9.45 -0.44
N LEU A 95 -2.47 -8.52 0.47
CA LEU A 95 -1.27 -8.60 1.31
C LEU A 95 -1.28 -9.84 2.19
N HIS A 96 -2.42 -10.16 2.82
CA HIS A 96 -2.56 -11.34 3.66
C HIS A 96 -2.27 -12.62 2.88
N ARG A 97 -2.78 -12.73 1.64
CA ARG A 97 -2.53 -13.88 0.76
C ARG A 97 -1.05 -14.03 0.43
N GLU A 98 -0.35 -12.93 0.11
CA GLU A 98 1.08 -12.99 -0.22
C GLU A 98 1.96 -13.23 1.01
N LEU A 99 1.61 -12.66 2.16
CA LEU A 99 2.30 -12.88 3.44
C LEU A 99 2.04 -14.26 4.05
N SER A 100 1.07 -15.01 3.52
CA SER A 100 0.85 -16.40 3.90
C SER A 100 1.76 -17.36 3.13
N LYS A 101 2.45 -16.88 2.08
CA LYS A 101 3.38 -17.68 1.27
C LYS A 101 4.77 -17.67 1.91
N PRO A 102 5.54 -18.77 1.81
CA PRO A 102 6.94 -18.75 2.22
C PRO A 102 7.78 -17.88 1.28
N GLY A 103 8.99 -17.50 1.72
CA GLY A 103 9.98 -16.82 0.87
C GLY A 103 10.03 -15.29 1.01
N HIS A 104 9.28 -14.71 1.96
CA HIS A 104 9.49 -13.34 2.40
C HIS A 104 10.08 -13.29 3.81
N HIS A 105 10.55 -12.11 4.20
CA HIS A 105 11.09 -11.84 5.54
C HIS A 105 10.38 -10.68 6.25
N VAL A 106 9.24 -10.23 5.72
CA VAL A 106 8.38 -9.22 6.33
C VAL A 106 8.05 -9.60 7.78
N ARG A 107 8.38 -8.73 8.72
CA ARG A 107 8.08 -8.90 10.16
C ARG A 107 6.95 -8.01 10.65
N THR A 108 6.66 -6.94 9.92
CA THR A 108 5.72 -5.91 10.35
C THR A 108 4.84 -5.47 9.19
N LEU A 109 3.53 -5.43 9.46
CA LEU A 109 2.54 -4.79 8.60
C LEU A 109 1.87 -3.67 9.41
N LEU A 110 2.06 -2.43 8.99
CA LEU A 110 1.37 -1.25 9.53
C LEU A 110 0.23 -0.89 8.58
N SER A 111 -1.00 -0.78 9.07
CA SER A 111 -2.13 -0.35 8.25
C SER A 111 -2.71 0.95 8.78
N ALA A 112 -2.87 1.93 7.90
CA ALA A 112 -3.58 3.15 8.24
C ALA A 112 -5.03 2.85 8.62
N SER A 113 -5.52 3.60 9.60
CA SER A 113 -6.90 3.62 10.05
C SER A 113 -7.30 5.07 10.38
N ALA A 114 -8.49 5.27 10.91
CA ALA A 114 -8.99 6.56 11.34
C ALA A 114 -9.70 6.45 12.69
N ILE A 115 -9.79 7.57 13.41
CA ILE A 115 -10.44 7.64 14.72
C ILE A 115 -11.93 7.29 14.69
N GLY A 116 -12.58 7.39 13.53
CA GLY A 116 -14.03 7.14 13.38
C GLY A 116 -14.48 5.68 13.56
N ILE A 117 -13.58 4.81 14.02
CA ILE A 117 -13.93 3.46 14.53
C ILE A 117 -14.38 3.50 15.99
N TYR A 118 -14.04 4.56 16.74
CA TYR A 118 -14.40 4.80 18.14
C TYR A 118 -15.48 5.89 18.22
#